data_AF-A0A5B0FVS3-F1
#
_entry.id   AF-A0A5B0FVS3-F1
#
_cell.length_a   1.000
_cell.length_b   1.000
_cell.length_c   1.000
_cell.angle_alpha   90.00
_cell.angle_beta   90.00
_cell.angle_gamma   90.00
#
_symmetry.space_group_name_H-M   'P 1'
#
loop_
_entity.id
_entity.type
_entity.pdbx_description
1 polymer ?
#
loop_
_entity_poly.entity_id
_entity_poly.type
_entity_poly.pdbx_seq_one_letter_code
_entity_poly.pdbx_strand_id
1 'polypeptide(L)' 'MAKQPENAGKAWTAAEVAELKKLAKENTPTRVIGLKLGRSEDSIYSKAADENVSLKPTNQSPYNRQK' A
#
# COMPACT_ATOMS: atom_id res chain seq x y z
N MET A 1 0.00 -19.84 13.11
CA MET A 1 -0.18 -18.43 13.54
C MET A 1 0.02 -17.54 12.33
N ALA A 2 -0.89 -16.60 12.05
CA ALA A 2 -0.68 -15.63 10.97
C ALA A 2 0.52 -14.74 11.34
N LYS A 3 1.47 -14.58 10.43
CA LYS A 3 2.64 -13.72 10.66
C LYS A 3 2.14 -12.27 10.76
N GLN A 4 2.38 -11.64 11.91
CA GLN A 4 2.04 -10.24 12.13
C GLN A 4 2.89 -9.37 11.19
N PRO A 5 2.32 -8.29 10.61
CA PRO A 5 3.10 -7.31 9.87
C PRO A 5 4.20 -6.72 10.78
N GLU A 6 5.40 -6.54 10.24
CA GLU A 6 6.56 -6.05 11.01
C GLU A 6 6.35 -4.65 11.60
N ASN A 7 5.48 -3.86 10.96
CA ASN A 7 5.14 -2.50 11.37
C ASN A 7 3.71 -2.37 11.92
N ALA A 8 3.08 -3.48 12.33
CA ALA A 8 1.80 -3.44 13.01
C ALA A 8 1.86 -2.59 14.29
N GLY A 9 0.92 -1.64 14.43
CA GLY A 9 0.84 -0.75 15.59
C GLY A 9 1.91 0.35 15.67
N LYS A 10 2.86 0.42 14.72
CA LYS A 10 3.85 1.50 14.67
C LYS A 10 3.28 2.76 14.02
N ALA A 11 3.70 3.92 14.53
CA ALA A 11 3.41 5.20 13.93
C ALA A 11 3.92 5.26 12.47
N TRP A 12 3.25 6.05 11.63
CA TRP A 12 3.67 6.28 10.25
C TRP A 12 4.80 7.30 10.20
N THR A 13 5.88 6.95 9.52
CA THR A 13 6.96 7.89 9.21
C THR A 13 6.65 8.66 7.91
N ALA A 14 7.22 9.85 7.77
CA ALA A 14 7.07 10.64 6.55
C ALA A 14 7.60 9.89 5.30
N ALA A 15 8.65 9.06 5.47
CA ALA A 15 9.21 8.23 4.41
C ALA A 15 8.22 7.14 3.94
N GLU A 16 7.55 6.44 4.87
CA GLU A 16 6.54 5.44 4.53
C GLU A 16 5.33 6.07 3.80
N VAL A 17 4.93 7.29 4.21
CA VAL A 17 3.85 8.02 3.55
C VAL A 17 4.24 8.43 2.13
N ALA A 18 5.48 8.89 1.92
CA ALA A 18 5.99 9.22 0.60
C ALA A 18 6.04 7.99 -0.31
N GLU A 19 6.50 6.85 0.21
CA GLU A 19 6.55 5.59 -0.53
C GLU A 19 5.14 5.07 -0.86
N LEU A 20 4.18 5.17 0.08
CA LEU A 20 2.76 4.85 -0.18
C LEU A 20 2.20 5.67 -1.35
N LYS A 21 2.44 6.99 -1.36
CA LYS A 21 1.99 7.91 -2.42
C LYS A 21 2.60 7.54 -3.78
N LYS A 22 3.90 7.22 -3.80
CA LYS A 22 4.62 6.79 -5.00
C LYS A 22 4.04 5.49 -5.55
N LEU A 23 3.91 4.46 -4.72
CA LEU A 23 3.41 3.15 -5.13
C LEU A 23 1.96 3.21 -5.62
N ALA A 24 1.12 4.03 -4.98
CA ALA A 24 -0.25 4.28 -5.41
C ALA A 24 -0.29 4.93 -6.80
N LYS A 25 0.58 5.92 -7.07
CA LYS A 25 0.72 6.56 -8.38
C LYS A 25 1.19 5.59 -9.47
N GLU A 26 2.00 4.60 -9.10
CA GLU A 26 2.44 3.51 -9.98
C GLU A 26 1.36 2.43 -10.19
N ASN A 27 0.15 2.61 -9.65
CA ASN A 27 -0.94 1.61 -9.67
C ASN A 27 -0.55 0.28 -9.03
N THR A 28 0.30 0.32 -8.00
CA THR A 28 0.69 -0.87 -7.25
C THR A 28 -0.52 -1.40 -6.47
N PRO A 29 -0.84 -2.71 -6.52
CA PRO A 29 -1.91 -3.28 -5.69
C PRO A 29 -1.69 -2.99 -4.22
N THR A 30 -2.77 -2.65 -3.50
CA THR A 30 -2.76 -2.40 -2.05
C THR A 30 -2.05 -3.49 -1.26
N ARG A 31 -2.23 -4.76 -1.66
CA ARG A 31 -1.55 -5.89 -1.05
C ARG A 31 -0.04 -5.84 -1.20
N VAL A 32 0.46 -5.49 -2.38
CA VAL A 32 1.90 -5.35 -2.65
C VAL A 32 2.48 -4.15 -1.90
N ILE A 33 1.72 -3.05 -1.77
CA ILE A 33 2.10 -1.89 -0.95
C ILE A 33 2.29 -2.33 0.51
N GLY A 34 1.34 -3.09 1.06
CA GLY A 34 1.44 -3.61 2.42
C GLY A 34 2.68 -4.49 2.63
N LEU A 35 3.02 -5.35 1.66
CA LEU A 35 4.23 -6.17 1.73
C LEU A 35 5.51 -5.35 1.70
N LYS A 36 5.59 -4.33 0.83
CA LYS A 36 6.76 -3.43 0.73
C LYS A 36 6.97 -2.59 2.00
N LEU A 37 5.87 -2.14 2.61
CA LEU A 37 5.90 -1.31 3.83
C LEU A 37 5.86 -2.12 5.13
N GLY A 38 5.77 -3.45 5.06
CA GLY A 38 5.63 -4.32 6.24
C GLY A 38 4.36 -4.07 7.05
N ARG A 39 3.27 -3.60 6.40
CA ARG A 39 1.98 -3.25 7.02
C ARG A 39 0.84 -4.13 6.49
N SER A 40 -0.26 -4.20 7.24
CA SER A 40 -1.49 -4.89 6.77
C SER A 40 -2.18 -4.07 5.69
N GLU A 41 -2.95 -4.73 4.83
CA GLU A 41 -3.78 -4.06 3.81
C GLU A 41 -4.70 -3.02 4.43
N ASP A 42 -5.31 -3.34 5.57
CA ASP A 42 -6.19 -2.46 6.33
C ASP A 42 -5.50 -1.17 6.79
N SER A 43 -4.25 -1.28 7.26
CA SER A 43 -3.43 -0.10 7.59
C SER A 43 -3.13 0.76 6.36
N ILE A 44 -2.92 0.15 5.19
CA ILE A 44 -2.72 0.89 3.93
C ILE A 44 -3.99 1.64 3.55
N TYR A 45 -5.16 0.99 3.61
CA TYR A 45 -6.44 1.65 3.33
C TYR A 45 -6.70 2.84 4.26
N SER A 46 -6.52 2.64 5.56
CA SER A 46 -6.72 3.68 6.57
C SER A 46 -5.80 4.87 6.31
N LYS A 47 -4.50 4.62 6.12
CA LYS A 47 -3.54 5.71 5.89
C LYS A 47 -3.74 6.41 4.55
N ALA A 48 -4.10 5.68 3.50
CA ALA A 48 -4.40 6.27 2.21
C ALA A 48 -5.62 7.21 2.30
N ALA A 49 -6.65 6.85 3.06
CA ALA A 49 -7.79 7.71 3.33
C ALA A 49 -7.36 8.99 4.08
N ASP A 50 -6.57 8.86 5.15
CA ASP A 50 -6.06 10.01 5.93
C ASP A 50 -5.23 10.97 5.05
N GLU A 51 -4.42 10.43 4.15
CA GLU A 51 -3.51 11.17 3.29
C GLU A 51 -4.15 11.62 1.96
N ASN A 52 -5.46 11.38 1.77
CA ASN A 52 -6.19 11.64 0.52
C ASN A 52 -5.53 11.01 -0.73
N VAL A 53 -4.96 9.81 -0.56
CA VAL A 53 -4.32 9.04 -1.63
C VAL A 53 -5.32 8.04 -2.21
N SER A 54 -5.63 8.19 -3.50
CA SER A 54 -6.41 7.18 -4.21
C SER A 54 -5.58 5.92 -4.44
N LEU A 55 -6.08 4.78 -3.94
CA LEU A 55 -5.56 3.44 -4.25
C LEU A 55 -6.23 2.81 -5.49
N LYS A 56 -7.11 3.56 -6.17
CA LYS A 56 -7.75 3.16 -7.44
C LYS A 56 -6.82 3.51 -8.61
N PRO A 57 -6.83 2.74 -9.71
CA PRO A 57 -8.01 2.24 -10.42
C PRO A 57 -8.52 0.88 -9.92
N THR A 58 -9.84 0.69 -9.94
CA THR A 58 -10.52 -0.56 -9.54
C THR A 58 -10.30 -1.73 -10.52
N ASN A 59 -9.62 -1.52 -11.65
CA ASN A 59 -9.55 -2.53 -12.71
C ASN A 59 -8.37 -2.28 -13.69
N GLN A 60 -7.14 -2.23 -13.17
CA GLN A 60 -5.93 -2.29 -14.01
C GLN A 60 -5.04 -3.42 -13.48
N SER A 61 -4.70 -4.38 -14.34
CA SER A 61 -3.71 -5.39 -13.96
C SER A 61 -2.35 -4.68 -13.81
N PRO A 62 -1.62 -4.90 -12.70
CA PRO A 62 -0.34 -4.23 -12.43
C PRO A 62 0.75 -4.55 -13.45
N TYR A 63 0.55 -5.66 -14.17
CA TYR A 63 1.40 -6.15 -15.22
C TYR A 63 0.56 -6.27 -16.49
N ASN A 64 1.01 -5.62 -17.55
CA ASN A 64 0.57 -5.98 -18.89
C ASN A 64 1.15 -7.38 -19.19
N ARG A 65 0.42 -8.45 -18.84
CA ARG A 65 0.74 -9.83 -19.26
C ARG A 65 0.38 -9.98 -20.74
N GLN A 66 1.01 -9.20 -21.61
CA GLN A 66 1.04 -9.53 -23.03
C GLN A 66 2.32 -10.35 -23.26
N LYS A 67 2.08 -11.61 -23.63
CA LYS A 67 3.11 -12.61 -23.94
C LYS A 67 3.76 -12.30 -25.28
#